data_AF-A0A1A8KV23-F1
#
_entry.id   AF-A0A1A8KV23-F1
#
_cell.length_a   1.000
_cell.length_b   1.000
_cell.length_c   1.000
_cell.angle_alpha   90.00
_cell.angle_beta   90.00
_cell.angle_gamma   90.00
#
_symmetry.space_group_name_H-M   'P 1'
#
loop_
_entity.id
_entity.type
_entity.pdbx_description
1 polymer ?
#
loop_
_entity_poly.entity_id
_entity_poly.type
_entity_poly.pdbx_seq_one_letter_code
_entity_poly.pdbx_strand_id
1 'polypeptide(L)'
;LVRWRRMQGYRVLWVPGCDHAGIATQTVVEKKLLREKGKRRQDFTREEFLQEVWKWKNEKGDEIYQQLRMLGSSLDWSRACFTMDPGFSRAVTAAFVRLCDSGLVYRSEALVNWSCALQSTISDIEVDSVEVPGPTALSVPGYESKVEFGSMLTFAYPVEDHDSEVGVSTTRPETMLGDVAVAVHPDDPRYQALHGKHCRHPFTNRLLPIITDPVVDMKLGTGAVKVTPAHDHTDFLLSLRHSLPRISVIGEDGTMMPSCGQWLEGVKRFDARQMIVDALVEKKLFRGKQNHAMAVPVCSRSGDIIEPLLKKQWFVRCDTMAKKAVQAVEDGHLEIIPQHFTKTWRNWMSNISDWCISRQLWWGHQIPAYQVQLPGSSSSAEEKWVWGLSADEARQRAAVKYGVKPEEITLRQDPDVLDTWFSSGLFPFAMLGWPEQTSDLQHFYPNSILETGSDL
;
A
#
# COMPACT_ATOMS: atom_id res chain seq x y z
N LEU A 1 32.14 12.93 -12.26
CA LEU A 1 32.12 11.92 -13.36
C LEU A 1 31.91 12.52 -14.75
N VAL A 2 30.78 13.19 -14.99
CA VAL A 2 30.37 13.70 -16.33
C VAL A 2 31.42 14.60 -16.99
N ARG A 3 31.92 15.63 -16.28
CA ARG A 3 32.95 16.54 -16.81
C ARG A 3 34.22 15.80 -17.25
N TRP A 4 34.70 14.89 -16.40
CA TRP A 4 35.89 14.08 -16.66
C TRP A 4 35.73 13.20 -17.90
N ARG A 5 34.61 12.48 -18.04
CA ARG A 5 34.32 11.67 -19.24
C ARG A 5 34.20 12.52 -20.51
N ARG A 6 33.58 13.70 -20.41
CA ARG A 6 33.48 14.63 -21.54
C ARG A 6 34.87 15.10 -21.98
N MET A 7 35.77 15.40 -21.03
CA MET A 7 37.16 15.78 -21.31
C MET A 7 38.00 14.64 -21.91
N GLN A 8 37.60 13.38 -21.71
CA GLN A 8 38.21 12.21 -22.35
C GLN A 8 37.71 11.96 -23.78
N GLY A 9 36.85 12.84 -24.33
CA GLY A 9 36.32 12.71 -25.69
C GLY A 9 35.06 11.84 -25.80
N TYR A 10 34.48 11.38 -24.69
CA TYR A 10 33.21 10.64 -24.73
C TYR A 10 32.03 11.57 -25.03
N ARG A 11 31.04 11.04 -25.74
CA ARG A 11 29.72 11.65 -25.85
C ARG A 11 28.94 11.40 -24.57
N VAL A 12 28.88 12.39 -23.68
CA VAL A 12 28.26 12.24 -22.35
C VAL A 12 26.90 12.93 -22.30
N LEU A 13 25.88 12.17 -21.89
CA LEU A 13 24.54 12.67 -21.58
C LEU A 13 24.32 12.64 -20.06
N TRP A 14 23.84 13.75 -19.51
CA TRP A 14 23.41 13.85 -18.11
C TRP A 14 22.16 14.73 -18.05
N VAL A 15 21.00 14.09 -18.00
CA VAL A 15 19.70 14.75 -18.11
C VAL A 15 19.21 15.17 -16.72
N PRO A 16 18.88 16.46 -16.51
CA PRO A 16 18.21 16.89 -15.31
C PRO A 16 16.73 16.50 -15.36
N GLY A 17 16.17 16.13 -14.22
CA GLY A 17 14.73 15.96 -14.11
C GLY A 17 14.23 16.18 -12.69
N CYS A 18 12.95 16.49 -12.58
CA CYS A 18 12.23 16.57 -11.31
C CYS A 18 11.14 15.51 -11.26
N ASP A 19 10.99 14.89 -10.09
CA ASP A 19 9.89 13.99 -9.80
C ASP A 19 8.69 14.78 -9.24
N HIS A 20 7.49 14.42 -9.66
CA HIS A 20 6.24 14.89 -9.10
C HIS A 20 6.02 14.48 -7.63
N ALA A 21 6.70 13.43 -7.17
CA ALA A 21 6.73 12.96 -5.79
C ALA A 21 5.35 12.66 -5.16
N GLY A 22 4.32 12.41 -5.99
CA GLY A 22 2.97 11.95 -5.62
C GLY A 22 2.51 12.34 -4.21
N ILE A 23 2.55 11.37 -3.29
CA ILE A 23 2.09 11.51 -1.90
C ILE A 23 2.83 12.60 -1.13
N ALA A 24 4.13 12.78 -1.36
CA ALA A 24 4.95 13.76 -0.65
C ALA A 24 4.52 15.18 -1.06
N THR A 25 4.42 15.44 -2.37
CA THR A 25 3.93 16.72 -2.89
C THR A 25 2.50 16.99 -2.42
N GLN A 26 1.61 16.00 -2.56
CA GLN A 26 0.22 16.16 -2.14
C GLN A 26 0.11 16.50 -0.65
N THR A 27 0.83 15.80 0.22
CA THR A 27 0.84 16.04 1.67
C THR A 27 1.36 17.44 2.01
N VAL A 28 2.41 17.92 1.32
CA VAL A 28 2.95 19.27 1.52
C VAL A 28 1.93 20.34 1.12
N VAL A 29 1.26 20.15 -0.02
CA VAL A 29 0.23 21.08 -0.51
C VAL A 29 -0.98 21.07 0.42
N GLU A 30 -1.45 19.91 0.88
CA GLU A 30 -2.54 19.81 1.85
C GLU A 30 -2.21 20.55 3.16
N LYS A 31 -1.00 20.34 3.72
CA LYS A 31 -0.55 21.06 4.91
C LYS A 31 -0.47 22.58 4.68
N LYS A 32 0.00 23.02 3.50
CA LYS A 32 0.04 24.43 3.11
C LYS A 32 -1.37 25.03 3.05
N LEU A 33 -2.30 24.37 2.36
CA LEU A 33 -3.69 24.81 2.20
C LEU A 33 -4.45 24.84 3.54
N LEU A 34 -4.21 23.87 4.42
CA LEU A 34 -4.80 23.88 5.75
C LEU A 34 -4.31 25.07 6.58
N ARG A 35 -3.00 25.36 6.53
CA ARG A 35 -2.40 26.49 7.25
C ARG A 35 -2.84 27.86 6.69
N GLU A 36 -2.92 27.99 5.36
CA GLU A 36 -3.17 29.27 4.70
C GLU A 36 -4.66 29.57 4.50
N LYS A 37 -5.47 28.54 4.22
CA LYS A 37 -6.90 28.69 3.88
C LYS A 37 -7.83 27.99 4.88
N GLY A 38 -7.32 27.22 5.83
CA GLY A 38 -8.16 26.44 6.76
C GLY A 38 -8.93 25.30 6.10
N LYS A 39 -8.62 24.96 4.84
CA LYS A 39 -9.33 23.96 4.03
C LYS A 39 -8.54 22.67 3.90
N ARG A 40 -9.24 21.54 3.91
CA ARG A 40 -8.72 20.20 3.65
C ARG A 40 -8.92 19.82 2.19
N ARG A 41 -8.25 18.75 1.73
CA ARG A 41 -8.42 18.21 0.37
C ARG A 41 -9.89 17.96 0.03
N GLN A 42 -10.67 17.42 0.98
CA GLN A 42 -12.09 17.09 0.76
C GLN A 42 -12.98 18.33 0.54
N ASP A 43 -12.49 19.53 0.84
CA ASP A 43 -13.23 20.79 0.63
C ASP A 43 -13.09 21.33 -0.80
N PHE A 44 -12.35 20.63 -1.68
CA PHE A 44 -12.10 20.99 -3.07
C PHE A 44 -12.65 19.91 -4.02
N THR A 45 -13.00 20.32 -5.23
CA THR A 45 -13.06 19.37 -6.36
C THR A 45 -11.65 18.87 -6.71
N ARG A 46 -11.56 17.73 -7.41
CA ARG A 46 -10.27 17.18 -7.84
C ARG A 46 -9.53 18.18 -8.73
N GLU A 47 -10.24 18.82 -9.64
CA GLU A 47 -9.69 19.79 -10.59
C GLU A 47 -9.12 21.01 -9.90
N GLU A 48 -9.85 21.60 -8.94
CA GLU A 48 -9.40 22.75 -8.16
C GLU A 48 -8.15 22.43 -7.33
N PHE A 49 -8.14 21.27 -6.68
CA PHE A 49 -6.99 20.85 -5.90
C PHE A 49 -5.75 20.62 -6.78
N LEU A 50 -5.92 19.97 -7.94
CA LEU A 50 -4.83 19.74 -8.89
C LEU A 50 -4.21 21.07 -9.39
N GLN A 51 -5.03 22.11 -9.58
CA GLN A 51 -4.52 23.44 -9.94
C GLN A 51 -3.62 24.03 -8.85
N GLU A 52 -3.98 23.89 -7.58
CA GLU A 52 -3.14 24.32 -6.45
C GLU A 52 -1.82 23.54 -6.39
N VAL A 53 -1.85 22.24 -6.67
CA VAL A 53 -0.62 21.42 -6.72
C VAL A 53 0.29 21.84 -7.87
N TRP A 54 -0.25 22.08 -9.07
CA TRP A 54 0.53 22.60 -10.21
C TRP A 54 1.13 23.97 -9.91
N LYS A 55 0.40 24.86 -9.24
CA LYS A 55 0.91 26.16 -8.81
C LYS A 55 2.11 25.99 -7.89
N TRP A 56 2.00 25.14 -6.87
CA TRP A 56 3.11 24.83 -5.97
C TRP A 56 4.32 24.24 -6.70
N LYS A 57 4.09 23.30 -7.63
CA LYS A 57 5.16 22.70 -8.43
C LYS A 57 5.90 23.74 -9.27
N ASN A 58 5.18 24.65 -9.90
CA ASN A 58 5.79 25.69 -10.74
C ASN A 58 6.59 26.69 -9.88
N GLU A 59 6.08 27.04 -8.70
CA GLU A 59 6.81 27.90 -7.75
C GLU A 59 8.11 27.25 -7.24
N LYS A 60 8.11 25.93 -6.99
CA LYS A 60 9.24 25.22 -6.35
C LYS A 60 10.20 24.50 -7.30
N GLY A 61 9.72 24.05 -8.46
CA GLY A 61 10.54 23.34 -9.45
C GLY A 61 11.68 24.19 -10.00
N ASP A 62 11.43 25.48 -10.25
CA ASP A 62 12.43 26.40 -10.80
C ASP A 62 13.57 26.66 -9.81
N GLU A 63 13.27 26.67 -8.51
CA GLU A 63 14.26 26.86 -7.44
C GLU A 63 15.30 25.72 -7.43
N ILE A 64 14.85 24.46 -7.59
CA ILE A 64 15.73 23.27 -7.65
C ILE A 64 16.70 23.38 -8.83
N TYR A 65 16.20 23.74 -10.02
CA TYR A 65 17.04 23.88 -11.20
C TYR A 65 18.03 25.05 -11.06
N GLN A 66 17.63 26.16 -10.45
CA GLN A 66 18.53 27.27 -10.17
C GLN A 66 19.66 26.85 -9.21
N GLN A 67 19.35 26.12 -8.14
CA GLN A 67 20.34 25.59 -7.21
C GLN A 67 21.37 24.70 -7.92
N LEU A 68 20.92 23.75 -8.75
CA LEU A 68 21.80 22.87 -9.52
C LEU A 68 22.70 23.64 -10.50
N ARG A 69 22.20 24.72 -11.12
CA ARG A 69 23.00 25.62 -11.97
C ARG A 69 24.07 26.36 -11.17
N MET A 70 23.71 26.89 -9.99
CA MET A 70 24.65 27.60 -9.11
C MET A 70 25.78 26.70 -8.60
N LEU A 71 25.49 25.42 -8.37
CA LEU A 71 26.49 24.40 -8.03
C LEU A 71 27.42 24.05 -9.21
N GLY A 72 27.18 24.60 -10.41
CA GLY A 72 28.00 24.32 -11.59
C GLY A 72 27.75 22.93 -12.19
N SER A 73 26.57 22.36 -12.00
CA SER A 73 26.21 21.07 -12.60
C SER A 73 26.15 21.18 -14.12
N SER A 74 26.99 20.42 -14.84
CA SER A 74 27.06 20.45 -16.31
C SER A 74 26.01 19.55 -16.97
N LEU A 75 24.77 19.68 -16.50
CA LEU A 75 23.58 18.98 -16.95
C LEU A 75 23.14 19.47 -18.33
N ASP A 76 22.48 18.61 -19.09
CA ASP A 76 21.86 18.99 -20.36
C ASP A 76 20.47 19.57 -20.13
N TRP A 77 20.44 20.88 -19.90
CA TRP A 77 19.21 21.62 -19.62
C TRP A 77 18.22 21.65 -20.78
N SER A 78 18.65 21.38 -22.02
CA SER A 78 17.75 21.32 -23.18
C SER A 78 16.79 20.12 -23.11
N ARG A 79 17.14 19.12 -22.31
CA ARG A 79 16.38 17.88 -22.09
C ARG A 79 15.76 17.79 -20.70
N ALA A 80 15.70 18.90 -19.97
CA ALA A 80 15.10 18.91 -18.64
C ALA A 80 13.66 18.36 -18.70
N CYS A 81 13.36 17.37 -17.85
CA CYS A 81 12.07 16.69 -17.87
C CYS A 81 11.42 16.64 -16.48
N PHE A 82 10.11 16.52 -16.48
CA PHE A 82 9.30 16.30 -15.30
C PHE A 82 8.50 15.02 -15.48
N THR A 83 8.37 14.22 -14.43
CA THR A 83 7.74 12.89 -14.54
C THR A 83 6.29 12.94 -15.02
N MET A 84 5.58 14.05 -14.82
CA MET A 84 4.21 14.25 -15.36
C MET A 84 4.15 15.11 -16.63
N ASP A 85 5.28 15.36 -17.30
CA ASP A 85 5.24 15.97 -18.63
C ASP A 85 4.48 15.08 -19.62
N PRO A 86 3.88 15.64 -20.69
CA PRO A 86 3.09 14.84 -21.63
C PRO A 86 3.88 13.68 -22.26
N GLY A 87 5.16 13.86 -22.56
CA GLY A 87 6.03 12.79 -23.08
C GLY A 87 6.24 11.67 -22.08
N PHE A 88 6.60 12.02 -20.84
CA PHE A 88 6.84 11.05 -19.77
C PHE A 88 5.54 10.34 -19.37
N SER A 89 4.41 11.03 -19.34
CA SER A 89 3.10 10.43 -19.04
C SER A 89 2.67 9.40 -20.09
N ARG A 90 3.03 9.59 -21.37
CA ARG A 90 2.85 8.56 -22.41
C ARG A 90 3.70 7.31 -22.14
N ALA A 91 4.94 7.49 -21.67
CA ALA A 91 5.78 6.39 -21.21
C ALA A 91 5.11 5.58 -20.11
N VAL A 92 4.65 6.25 -19.05
CA VAL A 92 3.97 5.60 -17.94
C VAL A 92 2.73 4.81 -18.40
N THR A 93 1.93 5.41 -19.28
CA THR A 93 0.71 4.79 -19.83
C THR A 93 1.05 3.55 -20.65
N ALA A 94 2.05 3.64 -21.53
CA ALA A 94 2.53 2.53 -22.35
C ALA A 94 3.11 1.38 -21.51
N ALA A 95 3.85 1.71 -20.44
CA ALA A 95 4.38 0.71 -19.51
C ALA A 95 3.26 -0.06 -18.82
N PHE A 96 2.27 0.65 -18.26
CA PHE A 96 1.12 0.01 -17.62
C PHE A 96 0.39 -0.92 -18.58
N VAL A 97 0.01 -0.43 -19.77
CA VAL A 97 -0.71 -1.22 -20.77
C VAL A 97 0.09 -2.46 -21.18
N ARG A 98 1.40 -2.32 -21.42
CA ARG A 98 2.27 -3.44 -21.79
C ARG A 98 2.41 -4.48 -20.67
N LEU A 99 2.48 -4.04 -19.42
CA LEU A 99 2.54 -4.93 -18.26
C LEU A 99 1.21 -5.66 -18.05
N CYS A 100 0.07 -5.01 -18.29
CA CYS A 100 -1.23 -5.67 -18.29
C CYS A 100 -1.36 -6.69 -19.43
N ASP A 101 -0.95 -6.33 -20.65
CA ASP A 101 -1.00 -7.21 -21.83
C ASP A 101 -0.11 -8.47 -21.65
N SER A 102 0.94 -8.38 -20.83
CA SER A 102 1.81 -9.52 -20.47
C SER A 102 1.39 -10.28 -19.22
N GLY A 103 0.28 -9.90 -18.57
CA GLY A 103 -0.22 -10.54 -17.36
C GLY A 103 0.60 -10.27 -16.10
N LEU A 104 1.51 -9.29 -16.15
CA LEU A 104 2.34 -8.88 -15.01
C LEU A 104 1.62 -7.89 -14.11
N VAL A 105 0.75 -7.04 -14.66
CA VAL A 105 -0.16 -6.21 -13.85
C VAL A 105 -1.51 -6.91 -13.73
N TYR A 106 -2.02 -7.01 -12.51
CA TYR A 106 -3.32 -7.61 -12.21
C TYR A 106 -4.05 -6.82 -11.12
N ARG A 107 -5.37 -7.00 -11.06
CA ARG A 107 -6.22 -6.43 -10.01
C ARG A 107 -6.65 -7.54 -9.06
N SER A 108 -6.44 -7.36 -7.76
CA SER A 108 -6.87 -8.31 -6.74
C SER A 108 -7.30 -7.59 -5.48
N GLU A 109 -8.12 -8.25 -4.69
CA GLU A 109 -8.33 -7.89 -3.29
C GLU A 109 -7.14 -8.41 -2.47
N ALA A 110 -6.52 -7.54 -1.69
CA ALA A 110 -5.45 -7.88 -0.77
C ALA A 110 -5.44 -6.92 0.43
N LEU A 111 -4.73 -7.30 1.49
CA LEU A 111 -4.38 -6.36 2.54
C LEU A 111 -3.33 -5.38 2.05
N VAL A 112 -3.62 -4.11 2.24
CA VAL A 112 -2.69 -3.02 1.94
C VAL A 112 -2.38 -2.23 3.19
N ASN A 113 -1.15 -1.72 3.25
CA ASN A 113 -0.78 -0.73 4.26
C ASN A 113 -1.55 0.56 3.98
N TRP A 114 -2.44 0.95 4.88
CA TRP A 114 -3.29 2.12 4.74
C TRP A 114 -2.95 3.17 5.78
N SER A 115 -2.83 4.42 5.36
CA SER A 115 -2.83 5.56 6.28
C SER A 115 -4.24 6.14 6.35
N CYS A 116 -4.89 6.03 7.51
CA CYS A 116 -6.21 6.62 7.76
C CYS A 116 -6.17 8.15 7.69
N ALA A 117 -5.05 8.75 8.12
CA ALA A 117 -4.84 10.20 8.04
C ALA A 117 -4.76 10.72 6.59
N LEU A 118 -4.12 9.98 5.67
CA LEU A 118 -4.02 10.37 4.26
C LEU A 118 -5.15 9.80 3.40
N GLN A 119 -5.85 8.79 3.90
CA GLN A 119 -6.83 7.99 3.18
C GLN A 119 -6.25 7.43 1.87
N SER A 120 -5.07 6.81 1.96
CA SER A 120 -4.39 6.21 0.82
C SER A 120 -3.59 4.99 1.24
N THR A 121 -3.45 4.07 0.29
CA THR A 121 -2.46 2.99 0.33
C THR A 121 -1.05 3.57 0.38
N ILE A 122 -0.17 2.92 1.15
CA ILE A 122 1.24 3.22 1.40
C ILE A 122 2.05 2.00 0.94
N SER A 123 3.17 2.20 0.24
CA SER A 123 4.06 1.07 -0.10
C SER A 123 4.85 0.59 1.12
N ASP A 124 5.34 -0.66 1.09
CA ASP A 124 6.17 -1.21 2.16
C ASP A 124 7.42 -0.34 2.45
N ILE A 125 8.03 0.27 1.43
CA ILE A 125 9.19 1.16 1.58
C ILE A 125 8.84 2.52 2.21
N GLU A 126 7.57 2.89 2.25
CA GLU A 126 7.08 4.13 2.86
C GLU A 126 6.57 3.92 4.30
N VAL A 127 6.70 2.71 4.84
CA VAL A 127 6.36 2.34 6.22
C VAL A 127 7.62 2.28 7.06
N ASP A 128 7.70 3.17 8.05
CA ASP A 128 8.73 3.15 9.07
C ASP A 128 8.33 2.19 10.20
N SER A 129 9.32 1.57 10.84
CA SER A 129 9.09 0.74 12.03
C SER A 129 9.56 1.45 13.29
N VAL A 130 8.65 1.68 14.24
CA VAL A 130 8.98 2.24 15.56
C VAL A 130 9.00 1.11 16.59
N GLU A 131 10.18 0.78 17.09
CA GLU A 131 10.35 -0.20 18.16
C GLU A 131 9.84 0.34 19.50
N VAL A 132 8.92 -0.38 20.13
CA VAL A 132 8.43 -0.09 21.48
C VAL A 132 8.77 -1.27 22.40
N PRO A 133 9.66 -1.10 23.40
CA PRO A 133 10.10 -2.20 24.27
C PRO A 133 9.04 -2.64 25.31
N GLY A 134 7.94 -1.88 25.41
CA GLY A 134 6.84 -2.12 26.34
C GLY A 134 5.81 -0.99 26.27
N PRO A 135 4.93 -0.86 27.26
CA PRO A 135 3.84 0.13 27.26
C PRO A 135 4.37 1.55 27.01
N THR A 136 4.07 2.10 25.84
CA THR A 136 4.58 3.37 25.34
C THR A 136 3.45 4.19 24.73
N ALA A 137 3.30 5.43 25.17
CA ALA A 137 2.28 6.34 24.64
C ALA A 137 2.82 7.11 23.42
N LEU A 138 2.25 6.84 22.24
CA LEU A 138 2.63 7.49 20.98
C LEU A 138 1.57 8.52 20.56
N SER A 139 2.02 9.60 19.91
CA SER A 139 1.12 10.56 19.29
C SER A 139 0.60 10.00 17.97
N VAL A 140 -0.72 10.02 17.76
CA VAL A 140 -1.36 9.55 16.54
C VAL A 140 -2.14 10.70 15.91
N PRO A 141 -1.99 11.00 14.60
CA PRO A 141 -2.79 11.99 13.91
C PRO A 141 -4.29 11.78 14.11
N GLY A 142 -5.01 12.85 14.44
CA GLY A 142 -6.45 12.81 14.70
C GLY A 142 -6.84 12.47 16.14
N TYR A 143 -5.88 12.22 17.04
CA TYR A 143 -6.13 11.99 18.47
C TYR A 143 -5.56 13.13 19.32
N GLU A 144 -6.34 13.59 20.30
CA GLU A 144 -5.91 14.64 21.23
C GLU A 144 -4.98 14.08 22.32
N SER A 145 -5.27 12.85 22.76
CA SER A 145 -4.46 12.11 23.74
C SER A 145 -3.53 11.13 23.04
N LYS A 146 -2.38 10.86 23.67
CA LYS A 146 -1.46 9.82 23.20
C LYS A 146 -2.10 8.43 23.37
N VAL A 147 -1.84 7.55 22.41
CA VAL A 147 -2.35 6.18 22.38
C VAL A 147 -1.27 5.22 22.87
N GLU A 148 -1.63 4.29 23.74
CA GLU A 148 -0.69 3.29 24.27
C GLU A 148 -0.49 2.12 23.29
N PHE A 149 0.78 1.76 23.06
CA PHE A 149 1.24 0.58 22.33
C PHE A 149 2.23 -0.22 23.19
N GLY A 150 2.57 -1.45 22.80
CA GLY A 150 3.51 -2.29 23.56
C GLY A 150 2.87 -3.01 24.76
N SER A 151 1.57 -3.24 24.69
CA SER A 151 0.78 -3.99 25.67
C SER A 151 0.02 -5.12 24.97
N MET A 152 0.07 -6.32 25.56
CA MET A 152 -0.71 -7.46 25.10
C MET A 152 -1.86 -7.72 26.08
N LEU A 153 -3.08 -7.64 25.57
CA LEU A 153 -4.32 -7.84 26.31
C LEU A 153 -4.80 -9.27 26.12
N THR A 154 -5.27 -9.89 27.20
CA THR A 154 -5.87 -11.23 27.15
C THR A 154 -7.34 -11.17 27.50
N PHE A 155 -8.18 -11.77 26.68
CA PHE A 155 -9.61 -11.92 26.93
C PHE A 155 -10.07 -13.31 26.51
N ALA A 156 -11.26 -13.70 26.96
CA ALA A 156 -11.79 -15.03 26.77
C ALA A 156 -12.98 -15.05 25.81
N TYR A 157 -12.99 -16.04 24.92
CA TYR A 157 -14.15 -16.44 24.14
C TYR A 157 -14.87 -17.62 24.80
N PRO A 158 -16.16 -17.49 25.15
CA PRO A 158 -16.96 -18.63 25.60
C PRO A 158 -17.03 -19.71 24.53
N VAL A 159 -16.83 -20.98 24.89
CA VAL A 159 -17.03 -22.12 23.99
C VAL A 159 -18.53 -22.43 23.90
N GLU A 160 -19.02 -22.71 22.69
CA GLU A 160 -20.41 -23.08 22.49
C GLU A 160 -20.71 -24.44 23.17
N ASP A 161 -21.90 -24.53 23.78
CA ASP A 161 -22.41 -25.74 24.46
C ASP A 161 -21.50 -26.31 25.56
N HIS A 162 -20.60 -25.49 26.12
CA HIS A 162 -19.69 -25.88 27.19
C HIS A 162 -19.45 -24.74 28.17
N ASP A 163 -19.36 -25.03 29.48
CA ASP A 163 -18.97 -24.05 30.52
C ASP A 163 -17.46 -23.73 30.50
N SER A 164 -16.81 -23.80 29.34
CA SER A 164 -15.40 -23.48 29.16
C SER A 164 -15.21 -22.24 28.28
N GLU A 165 -14.00 -21.71 28.31
CA GLU A 165 -13.62 -20.56 27.50
C GLU A 165 -12.23 -20.76 26.89
N VAL A 166 -11.96 -20.05 25.80
CA VAL A 166 -10.63 -19.96 25.18
C VAL A 166 -10.10 -18.56 25.38
N GLY A 167 -9.05 -18.44 26.19
CA GLY A 167 -8.29 -17.20 26.31
C GLY A 167 -7.47 -16.95 25.05
N VAL A 168 -7.57 -15.74 24.49
CA VAL A 168 -6.76 -15.26 23.37
C VAL A 168 -6.00 -14.00 23.78
N SER A 169 -4.76 -13.86 23.32
CA SER A 169 -3.94 -12.67 23.54
C SER A 169 -3.84 -11.83 22.27
N THR A 170 -3.96 -10.51 22.39
CA THR A 170 -3.85 -9.57 21.26
C THR A 170 -3.32 -8.21 21.70
N THR A 171 -2.64 -7.50 20.80
CA THR A 171 -2.30 -6.09 20.97
C THR A 171 -3.38 -5.14 20.41
N ARG A 172 -4.36 -5.68 19.68
CA ARG A 172 -5.40 -4.92 18.96
C ARG A 172 -6.80 -5.48 19.25
N PRO A 173 -7.35 -5.32 20.46
CA PRO A 173 -8.68 -5.84 20.80
C PRO A 173 -9.79 -5.13 19.99
N GLU A 174 -9.56 -3.92 19.48
CA GLU A 174 -10.50 -3.23 18.60
C GLU A 174 -10.86 -4.00 17.33
N THR A 175 -9.96 -4.86 16.88
CA THR A 175 -10.15 -5.68 15.67
C THR A 175 -11.00 -6.92 15.92
N MET A 176 -11.30 -7.28 17.18
CA MET A 176 -11.97 -8.55 17.53
C MET A 176 -13.35 -8.70 16.89
N LEU A 177 -14.04 -7.58 16.61
CA LEU A 177 -15.34 -7.59 15.92
C LEU A 177 -15.26 -8.13 14.49
N GLY A 178 -14.07 -8.16 13.90
CA GLY A 178 -13.78 -8.77 12.61
C GLY A 178 -13.37 -10.24 12.71
N ASP A 179 -13.37 -10.83 13.91
CA ASP A 179 -12.90 -12.20 14.12
C ASP A 179 -13.80 -13.21 13.42
N VAL A 180 -13.16 -14.18 12.78
CA VAL A 180 -13.82 -15.24 12.02
C VAL A 180 -13.43 -16.64 12.48
N ALA A 181 -12.39 -16.78 13.29
CA ALA A 181 -11.94 -18.04 13.87
C ALA A 181 -11.05 -17.78 15.10
N VAL A 182 -10.79 -18.83 15.87
CA VAL A 182 -9.69 -18.89 16.83
C VAL A 182 -8.72 -19.96 16.32
N ALA A 183 -7.44 -19.63 16.19
CA ALA A 183 -6.42 -20.56 15.73
C ALA A 183 -5.56 -21.04 16.90
N VAL A 184 -5.31 -22.35 16.94
CA VAL A 184 -4.42 -23.00 17.90
C VAL A 184 -3.42 -23.88 17.18
N HIS A 185 -2.29 -24.21 17.82
CA HIS A 185 -1.36 -25.18 17.26
C HIS A 185 -1.95 -26.60 17.36
N PRO A 186 -1.86 -27.44 16.30
CA PRO A 186 -2.44 -28.81 16.32
C PRO A 186 -1.89 -29.70 17.43
N ASP A 187 -0.64 -29.48 17.83
CA ASP A 187 0.02 -30.28 18.87
C ASP A 187 -0.10 -29.67 20.28
N ASP A 188 -0.88 -28.59 20.47
CA ASP A 188 -1.02 -27.97 21.78
C ASP A 188 -1.95 -28.78 22.72
N PRO A 189 -1.41 -29.44 23.76
CA PRO A 189 -2.20 -30.30 24.63
C PRO A 189 -3.30 -29.53 25.38
N ARG A 190 -3.18 -28.20 25.52
CA ARG A 190 -4.18 -27.36 26.19
C ARG A 190 -5.48 -27.26 25.40
N TYR A 191 -5.42 -27.40 24.07
CA TYR A 191 -6.53 -27.11 23.17
C TYR A 191 -7.04 -28.33 22.38
N GLN A 192 -6.44 -29.51 22.53
CA GLN A 192 -6.83 -30.73 21.81
C GLN A 192 -8.32 -31.06 21.92
N ALA A 193 -8.91 -30.90 23.10
CA ALA A 193 -10.34 -31.14 23.34
C ALA A 193 -11.27 -30.11 22.67
N LEU A 194 -10.72 -29.04 22.10
CA LEU A 194 -11.44 -27.93 21.48
C LEU A 194 -11.29 -27.89 19.96
N HIS A 195 -10.50 -28.78 19.36
CA HIS A 195 -10.35 -28.85 17.91
C HIS A 195 -11.69 -29.08 17.22
N GLY A 196 -12.02 -28.23 16.24
CA GLY A 196 -13.28 -28.32 15.49
C GLY A 196 -14.52 -27.87 16.27
N LYS A 197 -14.39 -27.42 17.52
CA LYS A 197 -15.47 -26.76 18.26
C LYS A 197 -15.61 -25.30 17.84
N HIS A 198 -16.64 -24.64 18.38
CA HIS A 198 -16.92 -23.23 18.11
C HIS A 198 -16.86 -22.41 19.40
N CYS A 199 -16.39 -21.19 19.27
CA CYS A 199 -16.49 -20.14 20.27
C CYS A 199 -17.63 -19.18 19.89
N ARG A 200 -18.31 -18.59 20.87
CA ARG A 200 -19.30 -17.53 20.64
C ARG A 200 -18.67 -16.16 20.80
N HIS A 201 -18.74 -15.33 19.76
CA HIS A 201 -18.24 -13.96 19.82
C HIS A 201 -19.13 -13.10 20.75
N PRO A 202 -18.58 -12.40 21.77
CA PRO A 202 -19.34 -11.83 22.89
C PRO A 202 -20.18 -10.59 22.54
N PHE A 203 -19.93 -9.98 21.38
CA PHE A 203 -20.61 -8.77 20.91
C PHE A 203 -21.46 -8.97 19.65
N THR A 204 -21.13 -9.97 18.83
CA THR A 204 -21.79 -10.20 17.52
C THR A 204 -22.59 -11.50 17.52
N ASN A 205 -22.43 -12.34 18.55
CA ASN A 205 -23.00 -13.67 18.68
C ASN A 205 -22.65 -14.66 17.55
N ARG A 206 -21.73 -14.29 16.64
CA ARG A 206 -21.21 -15.19 15.60
C ARG A 206 -20.49 -16.38 16.23
N LEU A 207 -20.61 -17.53 15.59
CA LEU A 207 -19.84 -18.71 15.92
C LEU A 207 -18.49 -18.66 15.21
N LEU A 208 -17.42 -18.79 15.98
CA LEU A 208 -16.04 -18.77 15.53
C LEU A 208 -15.49 -20.19 15.59
N PRO A 209 -15.22 -20.87 14.47
CA PRO A 209 -14.56 -22.16 14.50
C PRO A 209 -13.19 -22.07 15.17
N ILE A 210 -12.85 -23.10 15.95
CA ILE A 210 -11.51 -23.31 16.49
C ILE A 210 -10.75 -24.19 15.50
N ILE A 211 -9.84 -23.56 14.77
CA ILE A 211 -9.02 -24.19 13.74
C ILE A 211 -7.61 -24.49 14.24
N THR A 212 -6.95 -25.46 13.62
CA THR A 212 -5.57 -25.81 13.93
C THR A 212 -4.64 -25.40 12.79
N ASP A 213 -3.56 -24.67 13.09
CA ASP A 213 -2.54 -24.33 12.11
C ASP A 213 -1.14 -24.31 12.76
N PRO A 214 -0.13 -24.98 12.17
CA PRO A 214 1.24 -25.01 12.71
C PRO A 214 1.94 -23.65 12.81
N VAL A 215 1.42 -22.60 12.15
CA VAL A 215 1.98 -21.24 12.25
C VAL A 215 1.78 -20.62 13.64
N VAL A 216 0.84 -21.15 14.43
CA VAL A 216 0.52 -20.62 15.76
C VAL A 216 1.63 -20.98 16.76
N ASP A 217 2.27 -19.98 17.35
CA ASP A 217 3.27 -20.20 18.40
C ASP A 217 2.58 -20.51 19.74
N MET A 218 2.77 -21.75 20.22
CA MET A 218 2.26 -22.21 21.51
C MET A 218 2.78 -21.40 22.71
N LYS A 219 3.96 -20.77 22.59
CA LYS A 219 4.60 -20.02 23.68
C LYS A 219 4.15 -18.56 23.74
N LEU A 220 3.55 -18.03 22.68
CA LEU A 220 3.14 -16.64 22.62
C LEU A 220 1.75 -16.46 23.26
N GLY A 221 1.67 -15.60 24.28
CA GLY A 221 0.42 -15.32 24.97
C GLY A 221 -0.21 -16.58 25.55
N THR A 222 -1.46 -16.87 25.18
CA THR A 222 -2.16 -18.09 25.59
C THR A 222 -1.83 -19.30 24.72
N GLY A 223 -1.20 -19.12 23.55
CA GLY A 223 -1.08 -20.16 22.51
C GLY A 223 -2.34 -20.33 21.65
N ALA A 224 -3.35 -19.47 21.85
CA ALA A 224 -4.51 -19.34 20.98
C ALA A 224 -4.59 -17.90 20.46
N VAL A 225 -4.82 -17.76 19.15
CA VAL A 225 -4.79 -16.49 18.44
C VAL A 225 -6.16 -16.21 17.86
N LYS A 226 -6.69 -14.99 18.07
CA LYS A 226 -7.87 -14.54 17.34
C LYS A 226 -7.51 -14.32 15.87
N VAL A 227 -8.38 -14.72 14.95
CA VAL A 227 -8.11 -14.58 13.51
C VAL A 227 -8.99 -13.47 12.94
N THR A 228 -8.39 -12.34 12.56
CA THR A 228 -9.05 -11.17 11.95
C THR A 228 -8.48 -10.84 10.55
N PRO A 229 -8.85 -11.60 9.52
CA PRO A 229 -8.18 -11.56 8.21
C PRO A 229 -8.19 -10.24 7.46
N ALA A 230 -9.14 -9.35 7.76
CA ALA A 230 -9.26 -8.06 7.09
C ALA A 230 -8.39 -6.96 7.74
N HIS A 231 -7.66 -7.27 8.81
CA HIS A 231 -6.88 -6.30 9.59
C HIS A 231 -5.47 -6.76 9.99
N ASP A 232 -5.05 -7.97 9.62
CA ASP A 232 -3.71 -8.49 9.90
C ASP A 232 -3.21 -9.41 8.76
N HIS A 233 -1.95 -9.24 8.34
CA HIS A 233 -1.36 -9.97 7.22
C HIS A 233 -1.21 -11.47 7.49
N THR A 234 -0.88 -11.86 8.72
CA THR A 234 -0.75 -13.27 9.11
C THR A 234 -2.14 -13.93 9.09
N ASP A 235 -3.14 -13.26 9.66
CA ASP A 235 -4.53 -13.71 9.67
C ASP A 235 -5.11 -13.80 8.25
N PHE A 236 -4.74 -12.87 7.37
CA PHE A 236 -5.14 -12.91 5.95
C PHE A 236 -4.61 -14.15 5.26
N LEU A 237 -3.31 -14.46 5.39
CA LEU A 237 -2.72 -15.66 4.82
C LEU A 237 -3.35 -16.94 5.40
N LEU A 238 -3.63 -16.94 6.71
CA LEU A 238 -4.34 -18.02 7.38
C LEU A 238 -5.75 -18.21 6.81
N SER A 239 -6.46 -17.11 6.54
CA SER A 239 -7.79 -17.14 5.92
C SER A 239 -7.79 -17.76 4.53
N LEU A 240 -6.74 -17.54 3.75
CA LEU A 240 -6.60 -18.15 2.42
C LEU A 240 -6.38 -19.67 2.53
N ARG A 241 -5.54 -20.11 3.48
CA ARG A 241 -5.28 -21.55 3.71
C ARG A 241 -6.52 -22.31 4.18
N HIS A 242 -7.30 -21.71 5.07
CA HIS A 242 -8.46 -22.34 5.70
C HIS A 242 -9.81 -21.92 5.09
N SER A 243 -9.80 -21.16 3.99
CA SER A 243 -11.02 -20.63 3.33
C SER A 243 -11.94 -19.86 4.27
N LEU A 244 -11.37 -19.07 5.18
CA LEU A 244 -12.13 -18.27 6.14
C LEU A 244 -12.67 -16.98 5.50
N PRO A 245 -13.82 -16.46 5.98
CA PRO A 245 -14.33 -15.17 5.53
C PRO A 245 -13.41 -14.03 5.95
N ARG A 246 -13.50 -12.89 5.27
CA ARG A 246 -12.74 -11.67 5.56
C ARG A 246 -13.74 -10.56 5.86
N ILE A 247 -13.75 -10.08 7.11
CA ILE A 247 -14.73 -9.09 7.59
C ILE A 247 -13.99 -7.84 8.04
N SER A 248 -14.16 -6.75 7.29
CA SER A 248 -13.64 -5.43 7.67
C SER A 248 -14.52 -4.78 8.74
N VAL A 249 -13.87 -4.22 9.76
CA VAL A 249 -14.51 -3.52 10.89
C VAL A 249 -13.98 -2.10 11.10
N ILE A 250 -12.85 -1.74 10.48
CA ILE A 250 -12.30 -0.39 10.48
C ILE A 250 -12.42 0.19 9.06
N GLY A 251 -12.98 1.39 8.97
CA GLY A 251 -13.15 2.14 7.73
C GLY A 251 -11.88 2.89 7.31
N GLU A 252 -11.96 3.50 6.13
CA GLU A 252 -10.84 4.21 5.49
C GLU A 252 -10.37 5.45 6.27
N ASP A 253 -11.26 6.05 7.06
CA ASP A 253 -10.97 7.18 7.94
C ASP A 253 -10.49 6.76 9.33
N GLY A 254 -10.32 5.46 9.57
CA GLY A 254 -9.89 4.92 10.86
C GLY A 254 -10.99 4.88 11.93
N THR A 255 -12.26 5.01 11.53
CA THR A 255 -13.42 4.81 12.40
C THR A 255 -13.99 3.40 12.27
N MET A 256 -14.67 2.91 13.31
CA MET A 256 -15.32 1.61 13.29
C MET A 256 -16.55 1.64 12.37
N MET A 257 -16.69 0.61 11.55
CA MET A 257 -17.77 0.48 10.56
C MET A 257 -19.12 0.18 11.22
N PRO A 258 -20.25 0.43 10.54
CA PRO A 258 -21.60 0.14 11.07
C PRO A 258 -21.81 -1.33 11.47
N SER A 259 -21.07 -2.26 10.84
CA SER A 259 -21.07 -3.69 11.17
C SER A 259 -20.61 -4.00 12.61
N CYS A 260 -19.97 -3.05 13.29
CA CYS A 260 -19.53 -3.16 14.70
C CYS A 260 -20.66 -2.96 15.71
N GLY A 261 -21.83 -2.50 15.25
CA GLY A 261 -22.98 -2.16 16.08
C GLY A 261 -23.00 -0.67 16.47
N GLN A 262 -24.20 -0.19 16.81
CA GLN A 262 -24.50 1.23 17.05
C GLN A 262 -23.63 1.89 18.14
N TRP A 263 -23.12 1.12 19.09
CA TRP A 263 -22.28 1.63 20.19
C TRP A 263 -20.84 1.94 19.76
N LEU A 264 -20.40 1.47 18.59
CA LEU A 264 -19.07 1.73 18.04
C LEU A 264 -19.08 2.42 16.68
N GLU A 265 -20.19 2.41 15.94
CA GLU A 265 -20.28 3.05 14.63
C GLU A 265 -19.76 4.50 14.65
N GLY A 266 -18.74 4.79 13.83
CA GLY A 266 -18.12 6.11 13.73
C GLY A 266 -17.11 6.44 14.85
N VAL A 267 -16.94 5.58 15.86
CA VAL A 267 -15.92 5.73 16.90
C VAL A 267 -14.53 5.48 16.30
N LYS A 268 -13.53 6.27 16.67
CA LYS A 268 -12.15 6.07 16.18
C LYS A 268 -11.54 4.79 16.74
N ARG A 269 -10.77 4.05 15.94
CA ARG A 269 -10.24 2.72 16.27
C ARG A 269 -9.52 2.61 17.63
N PHE A 270 -8.77 3.63 18.06
CA PHE A 270 -8.05 3.58 19.34
C PHE A 270 -8.92 4.00 20.53
N ASP A 271 -9.99 4.76 20.31
CA ASP A 271 -11.01 5.02 21.35
C ASP A 271 -11.89 3.76 21.51
N ALA A 272 -12.25 3.13 20.39
CA ALA A 272 -12.96 1.85 20.34
C ALA A 272 -12.20 0.74 21.07
N ARG A 273 -10.86 0.75 21.03
CA ARG A 273 -10.00 -0.17 21.80
C ARG A 273 -10.35 -0.12 23.29
N GLN A 274 -10.43 1.07 23.88
CA GLN A 274 -10.74 1.22 25.29
C GLN A 274 -12.18 0.79 25.59
N MET A 275 -13.15 1.22 24.76
CA MET A 275 -14.56 0.85 24.92
C MET A 275 -14.78 -0.67 24.87
N ILE A 276 -14.06 -1.38 23.98
CA ILE A 276 -14.13 -2.84 23.87
C ILE A 276 -13.54 -3.50 25.12
N VAL A 277 -12.42 -3.00 25.64
CA VAL A 277 -11.83 -3.52 26.88
C VAL A 277 -12.79 -3.35 28.05
N ASP A 278 -13.40 -2.17 28.20
CA ASP A 278 -14.37 -1.89 29.28
C ASP A 278 -15.59 -2.82 29.16
N ALA A 279 -16.12 -3.03 27.95
CA ALA A 279 -17.22 -3.94 27.71
C ALA A 279 -16.86 -5.42 27.99
N LEU A 280 -15.60 -5.82 27.73
CA LEU A 280 -15.09 -7.16 28.09
C LEU A 280 -14.97 -7.32 29.62
N VAL A 281 -14.60 -6.26 30.34
CA VAL A 281 -14.55 -6.26 31.81
C VAL A 281 -15.96 -6.40 32.39
N GLU A 282 -16.94 -5.65 31.90
CA GLU A 282 -18.34 -5.78 32.33
C GLU A 282 -18.89 -7.19 32.09
N LYS A 283 -18.55 -7.80 30.95
CA LYS A 283 -18.90 -9.19 30.63
C LYS A 283 -18.07 -10.23 31.39
N LYS A 284 -17.10 -9.82 32.23
CA LYS A 284 -16.16 -10.70 32.95
C LYS A 284 -15.36 -11.62 32.04
N LEU A 285 -15.07 -11.18 30.81
CA LEU A 285 -14.28 -11.91 29.82
C LEU A 285 -12.83 -11.40 29.72
N PHE A 286 -12.52 -10.25 30.31
CA PHE A 286 -11.15 -9.75 30.37
C PHE A 286 -10.29 -10.56 31.35
N ARG A 287 -9.07 -10.92 30.95
CA ARG A 287 -8.15 -11.78 31.73
C ARG A 287 -6.83 -11.09 32.12
N GLY A 288 -6.62 -9.87 31.64
CA GLY A 288 -5.50 -9.03 32.07
C GLY A 288 -4.73 -8.41 30.92
N LYS A 289 -3.70 -7.66 31.29
CA LYS A 289 -2.81 -6.91 30.40
C LYS A 289 -1.37 -7.17 30.83
N GLN A 290 -0.49 -7.41 29.88
CA GLN A 290 0.94 -7.63 30.13
C GLN A 290 1.80 -6.80 29.18
N ASN A 291 3.02 -6.49 29.61
CA ASN A 291 4.00 -5.78 28.80
C ASN A 291 4.40 -6.65 27.60
N HIS A 292 4.49 -6.04 26.42
CA HIS A 292 4.86 -6.75 25.21
C HIS A 292 5.67 -5.82 24.30
N ALA A 293 6.94 -6.14 24.10
CA ALA A 293 7.76 -5.43 23.12
C ALA A 293 7.22 -5.70 21.71
N MET A 294 7.13 -4.68 20.87
CA MET A 294 6.64 -4.80 19.50
C MET A 294 7.23 -3.73 18.58
N ALA A 295 7.13 -3.97 17.28
CA ALA A 295 7.39 -3.01 16.23
C ALA A 295 6.05 -2.39 15.75
N VAL A 296 5.91 -1.07 15.83
CA VAL A 296 4.71 -0.36 15.38
C VAL A 296 4.96 0.22 13.99
N PRO A 297 4.20 -0.18 12.95
CA PRO A 297 4.35 0.36 11.61
C PRO A 297 3.72 1.76 11.53
N VAL A 298 4.50 2.74 11.05
CA VAL A 298 4.13 4.15 10.98
C VAL A 298 4.31 4.65 9.55
N CYS A 299 3.35 5.43 9.06
CA CYS A 299 3.48 6.11 7.77
C CYS A 299 4.56 7.19 7.84
N SER A 300 5.60 7.05 7.02
CA SER A 300 6.73 8.01 6.92
C SER A 300 6.31 9.46 6.59
N ARG A 301 5.11 9.66 6.06
CA ARG A 301 4.61 10.97 5.61
C ARG A 301 3.68 11.65 6.60
N SER A 302 2.72 10.89 7.17
CA SER A 302 1.71 11.43 8.08
C SER A 302 2.03 11.22 9.55
N GLY A 303 2.88 10.24 9.89
CA GLY A 303 3.10 9.77 11.25
C GLY A 303 1.93 8.94 11.81
N ASP A 304 0.95 8.59 10.98
CA ASP A 304 -0.17 7.73 11.38
C ASP A 304 0.27 6.27 11.49
N ILE A 305 -0.39 5.52 12.37
CA ILE A 305 -0.15 4.09 12.51
C ILE A 305 -0.80 3.37 11.33
N ILE A 306 -0.03 2.54 10.64
CA ILE A 306 -0.53 1.82 9.46
C ILE A 306 -1.69 0.89 9.86
N GLU A 307 -2.79 1.01 9.13
CA GLU A 307 -3.91 0.07 9.20
C GLU A 307 -3.79 -0.92 8.04
N PRO A 308 -3.71 -2.23 8.27
CA PRO A 308 -3.95 -3.19 7.20
C PRO A 308 -5.44 -3.13 6.83
N LEU A 309 -5.76 -2.73 5.59
CA LEU A 309 -7.14 -2.72 5.08
C LEU A 309 -7.27 -3.61 3.86
N LEU A 310 -8.38 -4.33 3.79
CA LEU A 310 -8.74 -5.14 2.63
C LEU A 310 -9.24 -4.22 1.51
N LYS A 311 -8.49 -4.14 0.41
CA LYS A 311 -8.81 -3.27 -0.73
C LYS A 311 -8.56 -3.99 -2.04
N LYS A 312 -9.39 -3.69 -3.04
CA LYS A 312 -9.10 -4.06 -4.44
C LYS A 312 -8.14 -3.05 -5.04
N GLN A 313 -6.95 -3.51 -5.38
CA GLN A 313 -5.86 -2.66 -5.90
C GLN A 313 -5.21 -3.31 -7.12
N TRP A 314 -4.40 -2.52 -7.83
CA TRP A 314 -3.53 -2.98 -8.92
C TRP A 314 -2.16 -3.35 -8.38
N PHE A 315 -1.68 -4.52 -8.79
CA PHE A 315 -0.42 -5.10 -8.35
C PHE A 315 0.46 -5.45 -9.56
N VAL A 316 1.77 -5.33 -9.39
CA VAL A 316 2.77 -5.87 -10.31
C VAL A 316 3.33 -7.16 -9.73
N ARG A 317 3.37 -8.21 -10.55
CA ARG A 317 4.04 -9.48 -10.23
C ARG A 317 5.55 -9.28 -10.21
N CYS A 318 6.15 -9.35 -9.04
CA CYS A 318 7.56 -8.99 -8.85
C CYS A 318 8.51 -10.19 -8.89
N ASP A 319 8.04 -11.42 -8.61
CA ASP A 319 8.89 -12.61 -8.46
C ASP A 319 9.85 -12.85 -9.65
N THR A 320 9.32 -12.88 -10.88
CA THR A 320 10.15 -13.13 -12.06
C THR A 320 11.08 -11.97 -12.41
N MET A 321 10.66 -10.73 -12.11
CA MET A 321 11.49 -9.54 -12.31
C MET A 321 12.66 -9.51 -11.32
N ALA A 322 12.40 -9.81 -10.05
CA ALA A 322 13.42 -9.85 -9.02
C ALA A 322 14.45 -10.95 -9.26
N LYS A 323 14.03 -12.14 -9.70
CA LYS A 323 14.96 -13.21 -10.12
C LYS A 323 15.90 -12.75 -11.23
N LYS A 324 15.38 -12.05 -12.25
CA LYS A 324 16.20 -11.48 -13.33
C LYS A 324 17.16 -10.39 -12.83
N ALA A 325 16.71 -9.56 -11.89
CA ALA A 325 17.53 -8.51 -11.28
C ALA A 325 18.69 -9.08 -10.44
N VAL A 326 18.47 -10.19 -9.73
CA VAL A 326 19.53 -10.93 -9.04
C VAL A 326 20.51 -11.54 -10.05
N GLN A 327 19.98 -12.22 -11.07
CA GLN A 327 20.79 -12.86 -12.10
C GLN A 327 21.69 -11.86 -12.84
N ALA A 328 21.20 -10.66 -13.14
CA ALA A 328 21.99 -9.61 -13.79
C ALA A 328 23.23 -9.20 -12.98
N VAL A 329 23.14 -9.21 -11.64
CA VAL A 329 24.29 -8.94 -10.77
C VAL A 329 25.24 -10.14 -10.70
N GLU A 330 24.68 -11.35 -10.64
CA GLU A 330 25.47 -12.59 -10.56
C GLU A 330 26.24 -12.89 -11.85
N ASP A 331 25.66 -12.56 -13.01
CA ASP A 331 26.30 -12.68 -14.32
C ASP A 331 27.29 -11.54 -14.64
N GLY A 332 27.35 -10.51 -13.78
CA GLY A 332 28.20 -9.33 -14.00
C GLY A 332 27.69 -8.35 -15.06
N HIS A 333 26.42 -8.47 -15.48
CA HIS A 333 25.76 -7.48 -16.35
C HIS A 333 25.43 -6.17 -15.61
N LEU A 334 25.22 -6.24 -14.28
CA LEU A 334 25.02 -5.11 -13.40
C LEU A 334 26.04 -5.15 -12.26
N GLU A 335 26.92 -4.14 -12.20
CA GLU A 335 27.86 -3.98 -11.10
C GLU A 335 27.29 -3.05 -10.02
N ILE A 336 27.31 -3.49 -8.76
CA ILE A 336 26.90 -2.68 -7.60
C ILE A 336 28.14 -2.19 -6.87
N ILE A 337 28.23 -0.88 -6.70
CA ILE A 337 29.33 -0.21 -6.00
C ILE A 337 28.75 0.65 -4.87
N PRO A 338 29.22 0.49 -3.61
CA PRO A 338 30.18 -0.51 -3.14
C PRO A 338 29.66 -1.96 -3.13
N GLN A 339 30.55 -2.94 -3.33
CA GLN A 339 30.20 -4.37 -3.45
C GLN A 339 29.48 -4.98 -2.24
N HIS A 340 29.61 -4.39 -1.04
CA HIS A 340 28.91 -4.92 0.14
C HIS A 340 27.38 -4.80 0.02
N PHE A 341 26.87 -3.88 -0.81
CA PHE A 341 25.43 -3.77 -1.08
C PHE A 341 24.87 -4.91 -1.92
N THR A 342 25.70 -5.72 -2.58
CA THR A 342 25.23 -6.91 -3.32
C THR A 342 24.48 -7.89 -2.41
N LYS A 343 24.91 -8.03 -1.14
CA LYS A 343 24.20 -8.88 -0.18
C LYS A 343 22.82 -8.30 0.15
N THR A 344 22.73 -7.00 0.39
CA THR A 344 21.47 -6.29 0.64
C THR A 344 20.52 -6.43 -0.55
N TRP A 345 21.01 -6.19 -1.77
CA TRP A 345 20.26 -6.37 -3.01
C TRP A 345 19.69 -7.78 -3.15
N ARG A 346 20.53 -8.81 -2.98
CA ARG A 346 20.09 -10.21 -3.06
C ARG A 346 19.03 -10.52 -2.01
N ASN A 347 19.26 -10.12 -0.76
CA ASN A 347 18.33 -10.38 0.34
C ASN A 347 16.96 -9.74 0.10
N TRP A 348 16.94 -8.51 -0.41
CA TRP A 348 15.71 -7.80 -0.72
C TRP A 348 14.96 -8.44 -1.89
N MET A 349 15.65 -8.70 -3.00
CA MET A 349 15.05 -9.30 -4.20
C MET A 349 14.58 -10.74 -3.97
N SER A 350 15.21 -11.50 -3.07
CA SER A 350 14.83 -12.89 -2.78
C SER A 350 13.55 -13.02 -1.95
N ASN A 351 13.14 -11.96 -1.26
CA ASN A 351 11.96 -11.94 -0.37
C ASN A 351 10.93 -10.90 -0.83
N ILE A 352 10.89 -10.60 -2.13
CA ILE A 352 10.01 -9.56 -2.66
C ILE A 352 8.55 -10.04 -2.68
N SER A 353 7.63 -9.13 -2.37
CA SER A 353 6.19 -9.31 -2.55
C SER A 353 5.70 -8.62 -3.82
N ASP A 354 4.52 -8.98 -4.30
CA ASP A 354 3.89 -8.28 -5.43
C ASP A 354 3.60 -6.81 -5.03
N TRP A 355 4.00 -5.89 -5.89
CA TRP A 355 4.00 -4.46 -5.57
C TRP A 355 2.64 -3.83 -5.87
N CYS A 356 1.99 -3.28 -4.85
CA CYS A 356 0.79 -2.45 -5.01
C CYS A 356 1.14 -1.11 -5.69
N ILE A 357 0.66 -0.91 -6.91
CA ILE A 357 0.96 0.28 -7.73
C ILE A 357 -0.15 1.32 -7.77
N SER A 358 -1.33 1.07 -7.20
CA SER A 358 -2.42 2.04 -7.16
C SER A 358 -2.46 2.83 -5.85
N ARG A 359 -2.87 4.10 -5.94
CA ARG A 359 -2.92 5.06 -4.82
C ARG A 359 -4.19 5.89 -4.91
N GLN A 360 -4.81 6.16 -3.76
CA GLN A 360 -6.06 6.93 -3.64
C GLN A 360 -5.79 8.43 -3.50
N LEU A 361 -4.75 8.87 -4.21
CA LEU A 361 -4.29 10.24 -4.29
C LEU A 361 -4.94 10.92 -5.49
N TRP A 362 -4.93 12.25 -5.50
CA TRP A 362 -5.38 13.01 -6.66
C TRP A 362 -4.22 13.37 -7.57
N TRP A 363 -3.05 13.65 -6.97
CA TRP A 363 -1.81 13.99 -7.66
C TRP A 363 -1.03 12.74 -8.08
N GLY A 364 -0.79 12.59 -9.38
CA GLY A 364 -0.08 11.46 -9.98
C GLY A 364 -0.63 11.10 -11.35
N HIS A 365 -0.09 10.03 -11.95
CA HIS A 365 -0.59 9.52 -13.23
C HIS A 365 -1.86 8.72 -13.00
N GLN A 366 -3.01 9.20 -13.48
CA GLN A 366 -4.25 8.42 -13.40
C GLN A 366 -4.09 7.08 -14.12
N ILE A 367 -4.52 5.99 -13.49
CA ILE A 367 -4.35 4.65 -14.03
C ILE A 367 -5.10 4.53 -15.36
N PRO A 368 -4.48 4.06 -16.46
CA PRO A 368 -5.12 3.92 -17.77
C PRO A 368 -5.93 2.61 -17.87
N ALA A 369 -6.72 2.35 -16.83
CA ALA A 369 -7.67 1.24 -16.73
C ALA A 369 -9.08 1.79 -16.56
N TYR A 370 -10.06 1.08 -17.11
CA TYR A 370 -11.44 1.52 -17.25
C TYR A 370 -12.38 0.41 -16.82
N GLN A 371 -13.27 0.75 -15.90
CA GLN A 371 -14.39 -0.09 -15.54
C GLN A 371 -15.41 -0.07 -16.68
N VAL A 372 -15.85 -1.25 -17.10
CA VAL A 372 -16.77 -1.46 -18.20
C VAL A 372 -18.18 -1.67 -17.65
N GLN A 373 -19.11 -0.82 -18.07
CA GLN A 373 -20.53 -1.02 -17.87
C GLN A 373 -21.18 -1.40 -19.21
N LEU A 374 -21.80 -2.57 -19.24
CA LEU A 374 -22.46 -3.12 -20.43
C LEU A 374 -23.96 -2.77 -20.41
N PRO A 375 -24.64 -2.79 -21.56
CA PRO A 375 -26.09 -2.62 -21.60
C PRO A 375 -26.79 -3.67 -20.74
N GLY A 376 -27.69 -3.23 -19.86
CA GLY A 376 -28.47 -4.13 -19.00
C GLY A 376 -27.70 -4.78 -17.84
N SER A 377 -26.43 -4.42 -17.59
CA SER A 377 -25.73 -4.88 -16.40
C SER A 377 -26.27 -4.17 -15.14
N SER A 378 -26.69 -4.93 -14.13
CA SER A 378 -27.02 -4.41 -12.81
C SER A 378 -25.76 -3.99 -12.05
N SER A 379 -25.92 -3.06 -11.09
CA SER A 379 -24.84 -2.58 -10.22
C SER A 379 -24.22 -3.66 -9.31
N SER A 380 -24.80 -4.86 -9.25
CA SER A 380 -24.35 -6.01 -8.47
C SER A 380 -23.41 -6.97 -9.21
N ALA A 381 -23.15 -6.74 -10.50
CA ALA A 381 -22.25 -7.60 -11.29
C ALA A 381 -20.78 -7.41 -10.88
N GLU A 382 -19.97 -8.47 -11.02
CA GLU A 382 -18.51 -8.38 -10.84
C GLU A 382 -17.90 -7.25 -11.66
N GLU A 383 -16.92 -6.55 -11.08
CA GLU A 383 -16.24 -5.45 -11.74
C GLU A 383 -15.49 -5.92 -12.98
N LYS A 384 -15.88 -5.40 -14.15
CA LYS A 384 -15.23 -5.68 -15.43
C LYS A 384 -14.25 -4.57 -15.74
N TRP A 385 -13.00 -4.93 -16.00
CA TRP A 385 -11.93 -3.97 -16.31
C TRP A 385 -11.30 -4.23 -17.68
N VAL A 386 -10.91 -3.14 -18.34
CA VAL A 386 -10.06 -3.09 -19.54
C VAL A 386 -9.03 -1.97 -19.38
N TRP A 387 -8.00 -1.95 -20.21
CA TRP A 387 -6.95 -0.92 -20.21
C TRP A 387 -6.60 -0.54 -21.65
N GLY A 388 -6.01 0.63 -21.85
CA GLY A 388 -5.62 1.10 -23.19
C GLY A 388 -4.82 2.40 -23.12
N LEU A 389 -4.12 2.73 -24.20
CA LEU A 389 -3.35 3.97 -24.30
C LEU A 389 -4.27 5.21 -24.38
N SER A 390 -5.54 4.99 -24.72
CA SER A 390 -6.61 5.98 -24.68
C SER A 390 -7.94 5.31 -24.29
N ALA A 391 -8.92 6.14 -23.90
CA ALA A 391 -10.28 5.67 -23.64
C ALA A 391 -10.92 5.03 -24.87
N ASP A 392 -10.59 5.50 -26.08
CA ASP A 392 -11.10 4.93 -27.33
C ASP A 392 -10.52 3.54 -27.59
N GLU A 393 -9.22 3.36 -27.39
CA GLU A 393 -8.59 2.04 -27.51
C GLU A 393 -9.17 1.07 -26.47
N ALA A 394 -9.31 1.51 -25.22
CA ALA A 394 -9.91 0.71 -24.15
C ALA A 394 -11.36 0.30 -24.49
N ARG A 395 -12.14 1.19 -25.12
CA ARG A 395 -13.51 0.91 -25.56
C ARG A 395 -13.54 -0.14 -26.66
N GLN A 396 -12.64 -0.05 -27.63
CA GLN A 396 -12.52 -1.08 -28.68
C GLN A 396 -12.11 -2.44 -28.11
N ARG A 397 -11.14 -2.46 -27.18
CA ARG A 397 -10.75 -3.69 -26.46
C ARG A 397 -11.93 -4.30 -25.69
N ALA A 398 -12.75 -3.48 -25.02
CA ALA A 398 -13.96 -3.94 -24.34
C ALA A 398 -15.01 -4.50 -25.32
N ALA A 399 -15.22 -3.83 -26.46
CA ALA A 399 -16.17 -4.26 -27.49
C ALA A 399 -15.84 -5.66 -28.01
N VAL A 400 -14.57 -5.91 -28.34
CA VAL A 400 -14.07 -7.21 -28.78
C VAL A 400 -14.19 -8.25 -27.65
N LYS A 401 -13.77 -7.90 -26.42
CA LYS A 401 -13.78 -8.82 -25.28
C LYS A 401 -15.17 -9.29 -24.87
N TYR A 402 -16.18 -8.43 -24.98
CA TYR A 402 -17.55 -8.72 -24.53
C TYR A 402 -18.55 -8.94 -25.68
N GLY A 403 -18.12 -8.85 -26.95
CA GLY A 403 -18.98 -9.09 -28.11
C GLY A 403 -20.11 -8.07 -28.28
N VAL A 404 -19.89 -6.82 -27.88
CA VAL A 404 -20.86 -5.71 -27.97
C VAL A 404 -20.32 -4.61 -28.86
N LYS A 405 -21.19 -3.68 -29.29
CA LYS A 405 -20.75 -2.52 -30.07
C LYS A 405 -20.05 -1.49 -29.17
N PRO A 406 -19.00 -0.79 -29.63
CA PRO A 406 -18.32 0.22 -28.83
C PRO A 406 -19.26 1.29 -28.28
N GLU A 407 -20.26 1.72 -29.05
CA GLU A 407 -21.19 2.80 -28.69
C GLU A 407 -22.14 2.42 -27.54
N GLU A 408 -22.27 1.13 -27.28
CA GLU A 408 -23.10 0.57 -26.20
C GLU A 408 -22.36 0.46 -24.87
N ILE A 409 -21.04 0.76 -24.86
CA ILE A 409 -20.18 0.61 -23.69
C ILE A 409 -19.98 1.94 -22.99
N THR A 410 -20.31 1.98 -21.70
CA THR A 410 -19.90 3.08 -20.83
C THR A 410 -18.61 2.70 -20.12
N LEU A 411 -17.59 3.56 -20.24
CA LEU A 411 -16.32 3.42 -19.55
C LEU A 411 -16.21 4.46 -18.43
N ARG A 412 -15.76 4.01 -17.26
CA ARG A 412 -15.33 4.87 -16.17
C ARG A 412 -13.86 4.58 -15.87
N GLN A 413 -12.99 5.56 -16.07
CA GLN A 413 -11.58 5.41 -15.73
C GLN A 413 -11.41 5.18 -14.22
N ASP A 414 -10.45 4.34 -13.85
CA ASP A 414 -10.06 4.15 -12.46
C ASP A 414 -9.70 5.53 -11.86
N PRO A 415 -10.33 5.95 -10.75
CA PRO A 415 -10.03 7.24 -10.15
C PRO A 415 -8.63 7.28 -9.51
N ASP A 416 -8.04 6.12 -9.21
CA ASP A 416 -6.73 6.01 -8.58
C ASP A 416 -5.61 6.51 -9.51
N VAL A 417 -4.49 6.87 -8.88
CA VAL A 417 -3.25 7.20 -9.57
C VAL A 417 -2.20 6.13 -9.32
N LEU A 418 -1.22 6.06 -10.21
CA LEU A 418 -0.06 5.20 -10.06
C LEU A 418 0.87 5.73 -8.97
N ASP A 419 1.49 4.80 -8.26
CA ASP A 419 2.59 5.04 -7.35
C ASP A 419 3.69 5.86 -8.04
N THR A 420 4.28 6.82 -7.34
CA THR A 420 5.35 7.65 -7.90
C THR A 420 6.55 6.81 -8.29
N TRP A 421 6.86 5.77 -7.52
CA TRP A 421 7.93 4.83 -7.86
C TRP A 421 7.69 4.10 -9.19
N PHE A 422 6.43 3.95 -9.62
CA PHE A 422 6.09 3.38 -10.92
C PHE A 422 6.56 4.27 -12.07
N SER A 423 6.39 5.59 -11.99
CA SER A 423 6.91 6.48 -13.04
C SER A 423 8.40 6.72 -12.91
N SER A 424 8.92 6.88 -11.70
CA SER A 424 10.35 7.13 -11.45
C SER A 424 11.22 5.93 -11.86
N GLY A 425 10.73 4.70 -11.70
CA GLY A 425 11.41 3.49 -12.20
C GLY A 425 11.56 3.43 -13.73
N LEU A 426 10.76 4.20 -14.49
CA LEU A 426 10.84 4.26 -15.95
C LEU A 426 11.82 5.34 -16.46
N PHE A 427 12.35 6.18 -15.56
CA PHE A 427 13.18 7.33 -15.92
C PHE A 427 14.30 7.01 -16.92
N PRO A 428 15.10 5.91 -16.78
CA PRO A 428 16.23 5.61 -17.66
C PRO A 428 15.91 5.57 -19.17
N PHE A 429 14.67 5.27 -19.54
CA PHE A 429 14.25 5.20 -20.95
C PHE A 429 13.11 6.18 -21.27
N ALA A 430 12.27 6.55 -20.31
CA ALA A 430 11.22 7.55 -20.50
C ALA A 430 11.81 8.94 -20.80
N MET A 431 12.89 9.34 -20.13
CA MET A 431 13.57 10.62 -20.40
C MET A 431 14.23 10.68 -21.79
N LEU A 432 14.47 9.52 -22.41
CA LEU A 432 14.98 9.41 -23.77
C LEU A 432 13.85 9.34 -24.81
N GLY A 433 12.59 9.43 -24.39
CA GLY A 433 11.42 9.43 -25.27
C GLY A 433 10.87 8.04 -25.60
N TRP A 434 11.15 7.02 -24.80
CA TRP A 434 10.36 5.77 -24.86
C TRP A 434 8.89 6.05 -24.46
N PRO A 435 7.87 5.44 -25.08
CA PRO A 435 7.87 4.27 -25.98
C PRO A 435 8.29 4.53 -27.42
N GLU A 436 8.43 5.80 -27.82
CA GLU A 436 8.88 6.18 -29.14
C GLU A 436 10.34 5.70 -29.38
N GLN A 437 10.64 5.26 -30.61
CA GLN A 437 11.98 4.76 -30.98
C GLN A 437 12.89 5.93 -31.37
N THR A 438 13.16 6.81 -30.42
CA THR A 438 13.95 8.02 -30.66
C THR A 438 15.43 7.69 -30.91
N SER A 439 16.13 8.64 -31.56
CA SER A 439 17.59 8.57 -31.68
C SER A 439 18.26 8.56 -30.31
N ASP A 440 17.79 9.35 -29.33
CA ASP A 440 18.40 9.41 -28.02
C ASP A 440 18.31 8.06 -27.28
N LEU A 441 17.16 7.38 -27.37
CA LEU A 441 16.99 6.05 -26.81
C LEU A 441 17.99 5.05 -27.41
N GLN A 442 18.17 5.06 -28.73
CA GLN A 442 19.10 4.16 -29.42
C GLN A 442 20.58 4.40 -29.06
N HIS A 443 20.95 5.65 -28.80
CA HIS A 443 22.36 6.01 -28.55
C HIS A 443 22.77 5.96 -27.08
N PHE A 444 21.82 6.17 -26.15
CA PHE A 444 22.13 6.36 -24.73
C PHE A 444 21.52 5.31 -23.79
N TYR A 445 20.67 4.40 -24.28
CA TYR A 445 20.19 3.24 -23.51
C TYR A 445 20.89 1.95 -23.97
N PRO A 446 21.35 1.08 -23.04
CA PRO A 446 21.26 1.18 -21.58
C PRO A 446 22.21 2.24 -20.96
N ASN A 447 21.85 2.75 -19.77
CA ASN A 447 22.66 3.70 -19.01
C ASN A 447 24.04 3.12 -18.66
N SER A 448 25.08 3.97 -18.64
CA SER A 448 26.42 3.53 -18.24
C SER A 448 26.64 3.48 -16.72
N ILE A 449 26.05 4.41 -15.97
CA ILE A 449 26.17 4.53 -14.50
C ILE A 449 24.86 5.10 -13.93
N LEU A 450 24.42 4.56 -12.80
CA LEU A 450 23.38 5.15 -11.93
C LEU A 450 24.02 5.46 -10.57
N GLU A 451 23.95 6.71 -10.14
CA GLU A 451 24.50 7.19 -8.86
C GLU A 451 23.34 7.67 -7.98
N THR A 452 23.20 7.10 -6.78
CA THR A 452 22.17 7.45 -5.80
C THR A 452 22.67 7.17 -4.37
N GLY A 453 21.96 7.70 -3.37
CA GLY A 453 22.15 7.32 -1.96
C GLY A 453 21.58 5.94 -1.66
N SER A 454 22.05 5.30 -0.58
CA SER A 454 21.63 3.94 -0.20
C SER A 454 20.19 3.83 0.34
N ASP A 455 19.51 4.97 0.46
CA ASP A 455 18.11 5.10 0.88
C ASP A 455 17.12 4.75 -0.23
N LEU A 456 17.57 4.67 -1.48
CA LEU A 456 16.83 4.27 -2.68
C LEU A 456 17.50 3.06 -3.36
#